data_AF-A0A7V4PLT1-F1
#
_entry.id   AF-A0A7V4PLT1-F1
#
_cell.length_a   1.000
_cell.length_b   1.000
_cell.length_c   1.000
_cell.angle_alpha   90.00
_cell.angle_beta   90.00
_cell.angle_gamma   90.00
#
_symmetry.space_group_name_H-M   'P 1'
#
loop_
_entity.id
_entity.type
_entity.pdbx_description
1 polymer ?
#
loop_
_entity_poly.entity_id
_entity_poly.type
_entity_poly.pdbx_seq_one_letter_code
_entity_poly.pdbx_strand_id
1 'polypeptide(L)' 'MFNRYYQEELTYLKELGVEFSKAHPALAPMLIGPTADPDVERLLEGVAFLTALLRQKLDDE' A
#
# COMPACT_ATOMS: atom_id res chain seq x y z
N MET A 1 -18.71 -1.71 0.94
CA MET A 1 -18.22 -2.91 0.23
C MET A 1 -16.83 -2.66 -0.34
N PHE A 2 -16.65 -1.72 -1.29
CA PHE A 2 -15.33 -1.34 -1.83
C PHE A 2 -14.32 -0.82 -0.79
N ASN A 3 -14.80 0.00 0.17
CA ASN A 3 -13.94 0.58 1.22
C ASN A 3 -13.18 -0.48 2.05
N ARG A 4 -13.75 -1.68 2.21
CA ARG A 4 -13.10 -2.81 2.88
C ARG A 4 -11.90 -3.31 2.08
N TYR A 5 -12.08 -3.62 0.80
CA TYR A 5 -11.00 -4.06 -0.08
C TYR A 5 -9.87 -3.02 -0.13
N TYR A 6 -10.23 -1.74 -0.28
CA TYR A 6 -9.24 -0.67 -0.28
C TYR A 6 -8.42 -0.59 1.03
N GLN A 7 -9.08 -0.66 2.19
CA GLN A 7 -8.40 -0.61 3.48
C GLN A 7 -7.53 -1.85 3.72
N GLU A 8 -7.98 -3.03 3.29
CA GLU A 8 -7.21 -4.27 3.35
C GLU A 8 -5.94 -4.17 2.49
N GLU A 9 -6.07 -3.78 1.22
CA GLU A 9 -4.92 -3.62 0.32
C GLU A 9 -3.95 -2.53 0.79
N LEU A 10 -4.47 -1.39 1.29
CA LEU A 10 -3.63 -0.31 1.80
C LEU A 10 -2.85 -0.73 3.05
N THR A 11 -3.49 -1.47 3.95
CA THR A 11 -2.82 -2.02 5.15
C THR A 11 -1.74 -3.00 4.73
N TYR A 12 -2.06 -3.90 3.81
CA TYR A 12 -1.13 -4.90 3.32
C TYR A 12 0.09 -4.26 2.60
N LEU A 13 -0.12 -3.25 1.77
CA LEU A 13 0.94 -2.47 1.13
C LEU A 13 1.87 -1.79 2.15
N LYS A 14 1.31 -1.27 3.25
CA LYS A 14 2.11 -0.67 4.33
C LYS A 14 2.95 -1.72 5.06
N GLU A 15 2.39 -2.89 5.36
CA GLU A 15 3.13 -4.00 5.99
C GLU A 15 4.27 -4.49 5.10
N LEU A 16 4.01 -4.66 3.80
CA LEU A 16 5.06 -5.00 2.82
C LEU A 16 6.13 -3.90 2.71
N GLY A 17 5.73 -2.63 2.73
CA GLY A 17 6.65 -1.50 2.79
C GLY A 17 7.56 -1.56 4.04
N VAL A 18 7.00 -2.03 5.16
CA VAL A 18 7.75 -2.29 6.39
C VAL A 18 8.83 -3.34 6.21
N GLU A 19 8.45 -4.49 5.64
CA GLU A 19 9.38 -5.59 5.41
C GLU A 19 10.45 -5.24 4.36
N PHE A 20 10.06 -4.60 3.25
CA PHE A 20 10.96 -4.20 2.18
C PHE A 20 12.05 -3.26 2.68
N SER A 21 11.69 -2.28 3.52
CA SER A 21 12.66 -1.34 4.07
C SER A 21 13.63 -1.97 5.06
N LYS A 22 13.21 -3.01 5.79
CA LYS A 22 14.13 -3.79 6.64
C LYS A 22 15.17 -4.51 5.79
N ALA A 23 14.78 -5.00 4.62
CA ALA A 23 15.70 -5.61 3.64
C ALA A 23 16.54 -4.56 2.89
N HIS A 24 16.05 -3.33 2.74
CA HIS A 24 16.70 -2.24 2.01
C HIS A 24 16.84 -0.96 2.86
N PRO A 25 17.81 -0.92 3.80
CA PRO A 25 17.95 0.18 4.76
C PRO A 25 18.14 1.57 4.13
N ALA A 26 18.74 1.63 2.92
CA ALA A 26 18.93 2.88 2.19
C ALA A 26 17.63 3.53 1.72
N LEU A 27 16.58 2.72 1.48
CA LEU A 27 15.26 3.17 1.01
C LEU A 27 14.25 3.32 2.16
N ALA A 28 14.59 2.82 3.34
CA ALA A 28 13.72 2.83 4.51
C ALA A 28 13.15 4.21 4.86
N PRO A 29 13.90 5.33 4.82
CA PRO A 29 13.35 6.64 5.15
C PRO A 29 12.26 7.12 4.19
N MET A 30 12.25 6.63 2.95
CA MET A 30 11.27 7.01 1.93
C MET A 30 9.96 6.21 2.03
N LEU A 31 10.03 5.01 2.61
CA LEU A 31 8.93 4.06 2.68
C LEU A 31 8.33 3.93 4.09
N ILE A 32 9.10 4.26 5.13
CA ILE A 32 8.69 4.17 6.53
C ILE A 32 9.30 5.31 7.33
N GLY A 33 8.45 5.97 8.13
CA GLY A 33 8.90 6.83 9.22
C GLY A 33 8.25 8.21 9.19
N PRO A 34 8.65 9.10 10.12
CA PRO A 34 8.11 10.47 10.23
C PRO A 34 8.39 11.35 9.01
N THR A 35 9.20 10.87 8.06
CA THR A 35 9.65 11.56 6.85
C THR A 35 9.30 10.77 5.59
N ALA A 36 8.26 9.93 5.67
CA ALA A 36 7.69 9.31 4.48
C ALA A 36 7.29 10.40 3.49
N ASP A 37 7.67 10.22 2.23
CA ASP A 37 7.40 11.19 1.18
C ASP A 37 5.88 11.17 0.87
N PRO A 38 5.16 12.31 0.97
CA PRO A 38 3.73 12.38 0.67
C PRO A 38 3.36 11.87 -0.73
N ASP A 39 4.27 11.97 -1.69
CA ASP A 39 4.03 11.50 -3.05
C ASP A 39 4.15 9.97 -3.16
N VAL A 40 5.03 9.37 -2.36
CA VAL A 40 5.10 7.91 -2.21
C VAL A 40 3.85 7.38 -1.53
N GLU A 41 3.34 8.05 -0.49
CA GLU A 41 2.09 7.67 0.16
C GLU A 41 0.91 7.70 -0.82
N ARG A 42 0.78 8.76 -1.63
CA ARG A 42 -0.25 8.86 -2.67
C ARG A 42 -0.14 7.76 -3.72
N LEU A 43 1.09 7.38 -4.09
CA LEU A 43 1.32 6.28 -5.03
C LEU A 43 0.82 4.96 -4.43
N LEU A 44 1.14 4.68 -3.16
CA LEU A 44 0.68 3.48 -2.46
C LEU A 44 -0.84 3.44 -2.34
N GLU A 45 -1.48 4.58 -2.05
CA GLU A 45 -2.95 4.70 -2.06
C GLU A 45 -3.54 4.42 -3.45
N GLY A 46 -2.93 4.96 -4.52
CA GLY A 46 -3.36 4.69 -5.90
C GLY A 46 -3.25 3.22 -6.28
N VAL A 47 -2.15 2.56 -5.90
CA VAL A 47 -1.95 1.12 -6.14
C VAL A 47 -2.95 0.29 -5.33
N ALA A 48 -3.17 0.62 -4.06
CA ALA A 48 -4.19 -0.02 -3.22
C ALA A 48 -5.60 0.12 -3.81
N PHE A 49 -5.92 1.28 -4.37
CA PHE A 49 -7.21 1.54 -5.02
C PHE A 49 -7.42 0.65 -6.26
N LEU A 50 -6.43 0.59 -7.16
CA LEU A 50 -6.52 -0.21 -8.37
C LEU A 50 -6.58 -1.72 -8.08
N THR A 51 -5.79 -2.20 -7.13
CA THR A 51 -5.77 -3.61 -6.71
C THR A 51 -7.04 -3.99 -5.97
N ALA A 52 -7.60 -3.12 -5.13
CA ALA A 52 -8.88 -3.32 -4.48
C ALA A 52 -10.04 -3.43 -5.49
N LEU A 53 -10.03 -2.62 -6.56
CA LEU A 53 -11.04 -2.73 -7.63
C LEU A 53 -10.95 -4.07 -8.35
N LEU A 54 -9.73 -4.53 -8.64
CA LEU A 54 -9.50 -5.82 -9.27
C LEU A 54 -10.01 -6.96 -8.38
N ARG A 55 -9.65 -6.94 -7.09
CA ARG A 55 -10.05 -7.97 -6.13
C ARG A 55 -11.56 -8.00 -5.90
N GLN A 56 -12.19 -6.83 -5.80
CA GLN A 56 -13.65 -6.77 -5.74
C GLN A 56 -14.28 -7.40 -6.99
N LYS A 57 -13.79 -7.06 -8.18
CA LYS A 57 -14.34 -7.60 -9.43
C LYS A 57 -14.19 -9.12 -9.53
N LEU A 58 -13.07 -9.67 -9.03
CA LEU A 58 -12.83 -11.12 -8.99
C LEU A 58 -13.73 -11.85 -7.99
N ASP A 59 -14.04 -11.22 -6.85
CA ASP A 59 -14.95 -11.79 -5.85
C ASP A 59 -16.44 -11.71 -6.28
N ASP A 60 -16.77 -10.74 -7.15
CA ASP A 60 -18.11 -10.55 -7.72
C ASP A 60 -18.39 -11.51 -8.91
N GLU A 61 -17.38 -12.24 -9.41
CA GLU A 61 -17.48 -13.30 -10.44
C GLU A 61 -17.63 -14.70 -9.82
#